data_AF-A0A954V677-F1
#
_entry.id   AF-A0A954V677-F1
#
_cell.length_a   1.000
_cell.length_b   1.000
_cell.length_c   1.000
_cell.angle_alpha   90.00
_cell.angle_beta   90.00
_cell.angle_gamma   90.00
#
_symmetry.space_group_name_H-M   'P 1'
#
loop_
_entity.id
_entity.type
_entity.pdbx_description
1 polymer ?
#
loop_
_entity_poly.entity_id
_entity_poly.type
_entity_poly.pdbx_seq_one_letter_code
_entity_poly.pdbx_strand_id
1 'polypeptide(L)'
;MQLLSDLKLILTLHCEESTQLMSAGLDRQLRWSERWAVRMHALVCASCRRFGRQLNFLHTAAHQCDQHAPSPNTTLSDDLRQRIAQAIRQADSEN
;
A
#
# COMPACT_ATOMS: atom_id res chain seq x y z
N MET A 1 17.24 13.49 20.80
CA MET A 1 18.09 12.50 20.09
C MET A 1 17.24 11.68 19.13
N GLN A 2 16.84 12.24 17.98
CA GLN A 2 16.11 11.52 16.91
C GLN A 2 16.83 11.69 15.56
N LEU A 3 17.37 12.89 15.33
CA LEU A 3 18.19 13.23 14.15
C LEU A 3 19.33 12.26 13.85
N LEU A 4 20.03 11.75 14.87
CA LEU A 4 21.14 10.78 14.69
C LEU A 4 20.65 9.38 14.26
N SER A 5 19.49 8.95 14.76
CA SER A 5 18.86 7.68 14.38
C SER A 5 18.27 7.76 12.98
N ASP A 6 17.67 8.90 12.62
CA ASP A 6 17.14 9.17 11.29
C ASP A 6 18.27 9.23 10.25
N LEU A 7 19.42 9.81 10.60
CA LEU A 7 20.60 9.86 9.73
C LEU A 7 21.18 8.46 9.46
N LYS A 8 21.18 7.58 10.47
CA LYS A 8 21.65 6.19 10.33
C LYS A 8 20.73 5.39 9.40
N LEU A 9 19.42 5.65 9.48
CA LEU A 9 18.40 5.01 8.66
C LEU A 9 18.50 5.42 7.18
N ILE A 10 18.90 6.66 6.88
CA ILE A 10 19.24 7.10 5.50
C ILE A 10 20.42 6.30 4.95
N LEU A 11 21.45 6.05 5.77
CA LEU A 11 22.66 5.35 5.34
C LEU A 11 22.44 3.84 5.10
N THR A 12 21.43 3.25 5.74
CA THR A 12 21.18 1.80 5.69
C THR A 12 19.97 1.39 4.85
N LEU A 13 19.03 2.30 4.55
CA LEU A 13 17.82 1.97 3.80
C LEU A 13 18.11 1.92 2.30
N HIS A 14 17.98 0.74 1.71
CA HIS A 14 18.16 0.55 0.27
C HIS A 14 16.92 0.98 -0.52
N CYS A 15 17.11 1.24 -1.82
CA CYS A 15 16.00 1.61 -2.70
C CYS A 15 14.88 0.55 -2.69
N GLU A 16 15.23 -0.73 -2.67
CA GLU A 16 14.26 -1.84 -2.61
C GLU A 16 13.42 -1.82 -1.32
N GLU A 17 14.05 -1.69 -0.16
CA GLU A 17 13.35 -1.58 1.11
C GLU A 17 12.47 -0.32 1.16
N SER A 18 12.97 0.79 0.59
CA SER A 18 12.20 2.03 0.48
C SER A 18 10.95 1.85 -0.38
N THR A 19 11.04 1.17 -1.53
CA THR A 19 9.87 0.94 -2.40
C THR A 19 8.88 -0.03 -1.76
N GLN A 20 9.37 -1.07 -1.07
CA GLN A 20 8.54 -1.98 -0.28
C GLN A 20 7.79 -1.26 0.84
N LEU A 21 8.47 -0.40 1.62
CA LEU A 21 7.82 0.40 2.67
C LEU A 21 6.83 1.40 2.08
N MET A 22 7.13 2.02 0.93
CA MET A 22 6.19 2.91 0.25
C MET A 22 4.92 2.16 -0.19
N SER A 23 5.04 0.95 -0.74
CA SER A 23 3.90 0.10 -1.10
C SER A 23 3.12 -0.33 0.13
N ALA A 24 3.81 -0.85 1.15
CA ALA A 24 3.18 -1.24 2.41
C ALA A 24 2.46 -0.08 3.09
N GLY A 25 2.91 1.17 2.88
CA GLY A 25 2.24 2.35 3.40
C GLY A 25 0.89 2.68 2.75
N LEU A 26 0.56 2.05 1.62
CA LEU A 26 -0.77 2.10 1.02
C LEU A 26 -1.72 1.07 1.65
N ASP A 27 -1.22 -0.13 1.95
CA ASP A 27 -2.03 -1.22 2.52
C ASP A 27 -2.19 -1.12 4.04
N ARG A 28 -1.14 -0.67 4.74
CA ARG A 28 -1.08 -0.56 6.20
C ARG A 28 -0.54 0.77 6.67
N GLN A 29 -0.85 1.12 7.92
CA GLN A 29 -0.19 2.25 8.56
C GLN A 29 1.28 1.90 8.85
N LEU A 30 2.19 2.73 8.34
CA LEU A 30 3.61 2.68 8.69
C LEU A 30 3.84 3.23 10.10
N ARG A 31 4.80 2.63 10.81
CA ARG A 31 5.36 3.17 12.04
C ARG A 31 6.02 4.53 11.76
N TRP A 32 6.09 5.38 12.78
CA TRP A 32 6.70 6.70 12.65
C TRP A 32 8.14 6.65 12.13
N SER A 33 8.94 5.69 12.60
CA SER A 33 10.32 5.47 12.13
C SER A 33 10.39 5.08 10.65
N GLU A 34 9.56 4.11 10.21
CA GLU A 34 9.47 3.69 8.80
C GLU A 34 9.10 4.88 7.90
N ARG A 35 8.15 5.71 8.36
CA ARG A 35 7.69 6.88 7.63
C ARG A 35 8.77 7.96 7.51
N TRP A 36 9.60 8.15 8.53
CA TRP A 36 10.77 9.03 8.47
C TRP A 36 11.87 8.47 7.57
N ALA A 37 12.15 7.16 7.64
CA ALA A 37 13.11 6.45 6.79
C ALA A 37 12.89 6.77 5.30
N VAL A 38 11.68 6.51 4.85
CA VAL A 38 11.25 6.66 3.45
C VAL A 38 11.31 8.13 3.04
N ARG A 39 10.88 9.06 3.90
CA ARG A 39 10.94 10.50 3.62
C ARG A 39 12.36 10.97 3.44
N MET A 40 13.26 10.60 4.34
CA MET A 40 14.65 11.04 4.25
C MET A 40 15.38 10.40 3.06
N HIS A 41 15.17 9.11 2.80
CA HIS A 41 15.72 8.46 1.60
C HIS A 41 15.22 9.12 0.31
N ALA A 42 13.94 9.51 0.22
CA ALA A 42 13.39 10.23 -0.92
C ALA A 42 13.92 11.68 -1.09
N LEU A 43 14.50 12.29 -0.05
CA LEU A 43 15.18 13.59 -0.20
C LEU A 43 16.49 13.44 -0.99
N VAL A 44 17.25 12.36 -0.73
CA VAL A 44 18.57 12.12 -1.34
C VAL A 44 18.49 11.29 -2.62
N CYS A 45 17.47 10.45 -2.78
CA CYS A 45 17.27 9.58 -3.95
C CYS A 45 16.14 10.10 -4.85
N ALA A 46 16.50 10.65 -6.01
CA ALA A 46 15.54 11.17 -6.98
C ALA A 46 14.59 10.10 -7.53
N SER A 47 15.07 8.86 -7.70
CA SER A 47 14.27 7.74 -8.20
C SER A 47 13.17 7.35 -7.22
N CYS A 48 13.50 7.16 -5.94
CA CYS A 48 12.52 6.88 -4.90
C CYS A 48 11.54 8.04 -4.70
N ARG A 49 12.00 9.29 -4.84
CA ARG A 49 11.11 10.47 -4.84
C ARG A 49 10.09 10.42 -5.97
N ARG A 50 10.53 10.11 -7.19
CA ARG A 50 9.64 9.98 -8.36
C ARG A 50 8.67 8.83 -8.18
N PHE A 51 9.16 7.68 -7.73
CA PHE A 51 8.34 6.51 -7.46
C PHE A 51 7.23 6.81 -6.45
N GLY A 52 7.54 7.43 -5.31
CA GLY A 52 6.53 7.80 -4.31
C GLY A 52 5.47 8.78 -4.84
N ARG A 53 5.82 9.67 -5.77
CA ARG A 53 4.84 10.55 -6.45
C ARG A 53 3.94 9.76 -7.39
N GLN A 54 4.52 8.84 -8.17
CA GLN A 54 3.78 8.00 -9.12
C GLN A 54 2.84 7.03 -8.38
N LEU A 55 3.31 6.45 -7.28
CA LEU A 55 2.52 5.56 -6.43
C LEU A 55 1.29 6.28 -5.84
N ASN A 56 1.49 7.49 -5.28
CA ASN A 56 0.38 8.30 -4.77
C ASN A 56 -0.60 8.73 -5.87
N PHE A 57 -0.11 9.03 -7.07
CA PHE A 57 -0.97 9.36 -8.21
C PHE A 57 -1.87 8.18 -8.57
N LEU A 58 -1.32 6.98 -8.71
CA LEU A 58 -2.07 5.76 -9.00
C LEU A 58 -3.09 5.45 -7.90
N HIS A 59 -2.68 5.53 -6.64
CA HIS A 59 -3.57 5.31 -5.49
C HIS A 59 -4.74 6.30 -5.47
N THR A 60 -4.46 7.57 -5.73
CA THR A 60 -5.49 8.61 -5.77
C THR A 60 -6.45 8.41 -6.95
N ALA A 61 -5.93 8.07 -8.13
CA ALA A 61 -6.73 7.76 -9.31
C ALA A 61 -7.63 6.54 -9.09
N ALA A 62 -7.09 5.47 -8.46
CA ALA A 62 -7.86 4.28 -8.11
C ALA A 62 -9.02 4.62 -7.16
N HIS A 63 -8.77 5.42 -6.12
CA HIS A 63 -9.83 5.88 -5.23
C HIS A 63 -10.87 6.80 -5.88
N GLN A 64 -10.52 7.54 -6.93
CA GLN A 64 -11.48 8.36 -7.67
C GLN A 64 -12.39 7.51 -8.58
N CYS A 65 -11.86 6.41 -9.14
CA CYS A 65 -12.68 5.43 -9.83
C CYS A 65 -13.66 4.74 -8.88
N ASP A 66 -13.26 4.48 -7.63
CA ASP A 66 -14.14 3.93 -6.60
C ASP A 66 -15.24 4.93 -6.16
N GLN A 67 -15.02 6.24 -6.30
CA GLN A 67 -16.08 7.23 -6.10
C GLN A 67 -17.12 7.26 -7.23
N HIS A 68 -16.80 6.64 -8.38
CA HIS A 68 -17.76 6.30 -9.43
C HIS A 68 -18.27 4.86 -9.31
N ALA A 69 -17.96 4.16 -8.21
CA ALA A 69 -18.54 2.86 -7.93
C ALA A 69 -20.06 2.99 -7.73
N PRO A 70 -20.84 2.01 -8.20
CA PRO A 70 -22.29 2.04 -8.06
C PRO A 70 -22.69 2.16 -6.58
N SER A 71 -23.71 2.99 -6.32
CA SER A 71 -24.44 3.27 -5.07
C SER A 71 -24.10 2.42 -3.82
N PRO A 72 -24.15 2.97 -2.59
CA PRO A 72 -23.95 2.22 -1.32
C PRO A 72 -24.88 1.01 -1.09
N ASN A 73 -25.81 0.73 -2.01
CA ASN A 73 -26.60 -0.50 -2.11
C ASN A 73 -26.16 -1.48 -3.21
N THR A 74 -24.93 -1.40 -3.71
CA THR A 74 -24.37 -2.44 -4.60
C THR A 74 -24.00 -3.66 -3.77
N THR A 75 -25.04 -4.36 -3.33
CA THR A 75 -24.91 -5.72 -2.81
C THR A 75 -24.57 -6.62 -3.99
N LEU A 76 -23.54 -7.48 -3.83
CA LEU A 76 -23.28 -8.56 -4.76
C LEU A 76 -24.59 -9.30 -5.04
N SER A 77 -24.91 -9.55 -6.32
CA SER A 77 -26.05 -10.40 -6.68
C SER A 77 -25.98 -11.71 -5.89
N ASP A 78 -27.12 -12.20 -5.42
CA ASP A 78 -27.18 -13.39 -4.56
C ASP A 78 -26.52 -14.61 -5.23
N ASP A 79 -26.61 -14.72 -6.57
CA ASP A 79 -25.92 -15.75 -7.36
C ASP A 79 -24.39 -15.65 -7.22
N LEU A 80 -23.84 -14.44 -7.35
CA LEU A 80 -22.40 -14.21 -7.27
C LEU A 80 -21.87 -14.50 -5.86
N ARG A 81 -22.65 -14.11 -4.84
CA ARG A 81 -22.36 -14.41 -3.43
C ARG A 81 -22.38 -15.91 -3.17
N GLN A 82 -23.36 -16.65 -3.70
CA GLN A 82 -23.45 -18.10 -3.55
C GLN A 82 -22.26 -18.81 -4.20
N ARG A 83 -21.84 -18.39 -5.39
CA ARG A 83 -20.67 -18.96 -6.09
C ARG A 83 -19.37 -18.77 -5.31
N ILE A 84 -19.13 -17.56 -4.78
CA ILE A 84 -17.94 -17.30 -3.94
C ILE A 84 -17.98 -18.17 -2.67
N ALA A 85 -19.14 -18.28 -2.02
CA ALA A 85 -19.29 -19.09 -0.81
C ALA A 85 -19.15 -20.60 -1.06
N GLN A 86 -19.52 -21.09 -2.24
CA GLN A 86 -19.29 -22.48 -2.64
C GLN A 86 -17.81 -22.76 -2.89
N ALA A 87 -17.11 -21.86 -3.59
CA ALA A 87 -15.69 -22.01 -3.88
C ALA A 87 -14.84 -22.05 -2.60
N ILE A 88 -15.14 -21.20 -1.61
CA ILE A 88 -14.45 -21.22 -0.31
C ILE A 88 -14.67 -22.55 0.40
N ARG A 89 -15.91 -23.07 0.44
CA ARG A 89 -16.24 -24.36 1.07
C ARG A 89 -15.58 -25.56 0.37
N GLN A 90 -15.44 -25.51 -0.94
CA GLN A 90 -14.75 -26.56 -1.71
C GLN A 90 -13.26 -26.59 -1.34
N ALA A 91 -12.60 -25.42 -1.33
CA ALA A 91 -11.20 -25.31 -0.94
C ALA A 91 -10.95 -25.77 0.51
N ASP A 92 -11.87 -25.50 1.43
CA ASP A 92 -11.78 -25.98 2.82
C ASP A 92 -12.00 -27.50 2.96
N SER A 93 -12.66 -28.16 1.99
CA SER A 93 -12.94 -29.60 2.03
C SER A 93 -11.89 -30.47 1.33
N GLU A 94 -11.08 -29.88 0.45
CA GLU A 94 -9.98 -30.56 -0.26
C GLU A 94 -8.67 -30.56 0.54
N ASN A 95 -8.67 -29.95 1.73
CA ASN A 95 -7.55 -29.88 2.67
C ASN A 95 -7.86 -30.61 3.98
#